data_AF-A0A497V4S1-F1
#
_entry.id   AF-A0A497V4S1-F1
#
_cell.length_a   1.000
_cell.length_b   1.000
_cell.length_c   1.000
_cell.angle_alpha   90.00
_cell.angle_beta   90.00
_cell.angle_gamma   90.00
#
_symmetry.space_group_name_H-M   'P 1'
#
loop_
_entity.id
_entity.type
_entity.pdbx_description
1 polymer ?
#
loop_
_entity_poly.entity_id
_entity_poly.type
_entity_poly.pdbx_seq_one_letter_code
_entity_poly.pdbx_strand_id
1 'polypeptide(L)'
;MKAFVKYDYYVQLFFIIIGPQAFTFAGLSGFVLFYFIVGIPQLISFLIKLFLGKKKSVFYIAYGIVIIPIWIIVTVLFIEKNINDFFGYILMASLLYSPVMAAAYVYDCYSTYESYQSSF
;
A
#
# COMPACT_ATOMS: atom_id res chain seq x y z
N MET A 1 -5.60 -3.77 -20.34
CA MET A 1 -5.33 -2.62 -19.44
C MET A 1 -6.56 -2.15 -18.66
N LYS A 2 -7.71 -1.86 -19.29
CA LYS A 2 -8.95 -1.47 -18.57
C LYS A 2 -9.38 -2.51 -17.52
N ALA A 3 -9.29 -3.80 -17.88
CA ALA A 3 -9.59 -4.90 -16.98
C ALA A 3 -8.72 -4.90 -15.71
N PHE A 4 -7.39 -4.74 -15.87
CA PHE A 4 -6.47 -4.65 -14.72
C PHE A 4 -6.85 -3.52 -13.78
N VAL A 5 -7.05 -2.30 -14.29
CA VAL A 5 -7.39 -1.14 -13.44
C VAL A 5 -8.70 -1.34 -12.68
N LYS A 6 -9.70 -1.95 -13.34
CA LYS A 6 -10.96 -2.32 -12.69
C LYS A 6 -10.73 -3.33 -11.56
N TYR A 7 -10.06 -4.44 -11.85
CA TYR A 7 -9.80 -5.48 -10.85
C TYR A 7 -8.90 -4.99 -9.72
N ASP A 8 -7.88 -4.19 -10.03
CA ASP A 8 -6.97 -3.60 -9.06
C ASP A 8 -7.74 -2.76 -8.05
N TYR A 9 -8.63 -1.86 -8.49
CA TYR A 9 -9.47 -1.08 -7.57
C TYR A 9 -10.27 -1.97 -6.61
N TYR A 10 -10.98 -2.98 -7.12
CA TYR A 10 -11.77 -3.87 -6.26
C TYR A 10 -10.91 -4.72 -5.32
N VAL A 11 -9.72 -5.15 -5.76
CA VAL A 11 -8.75 -5.86 -4.90
C VAL A 11 -8.27 -4.95 -3.78
N GLN A 12 -7.87 -3.71 -4.09
CA GLN A 12 -7.43 -2.76 -3.05
C GLN A 12 -8.57 -2.42 -2.08
N LEU A 13 -9.79 -2.26 -2.60
CA LEU A 13 -10.98 -2.02 -1.78
C LEU A 13 -11.29 -3.22 -0.86
N PHE A 14 -11.16 -4.44 -1.36
CA PHE A 14 -11.32 -5.64 -0.55
C PHE A 14 -10.32 -5.68 0.60
N PHE A 15 -9.03 -5.48 0.31
CA PHE A 15 -7.99 -5.53 1.32
C PHE A 15 -8.11 -4.42 2.38
N ILE A 16 -8.50 -3.20 2.01
CA ILE A 16 -8.69 -2.13 2.99
C ILE A 16 -9.92 -2.34 3.89
N ILE A 17 -10.95 -3.07 3.42
CA ILE A 17 -12.14 -3.41 4.22
C ILE A 17 -11.83 -4.54 5.20
N ILE A 18 -11.10 -5.57 4.77
CA ILE A 18 -10.76 -6.71 5.65
C ILE A 18 -9.58 -6.42 6.57
N GLY A 19 -8.65 -5.54 6.16
CA GLY A 19 -7.44 -5.23 6.90
C GLY A 19 -7.68 -4.88 8.37
N PRO A 20 -8.67 -4.02 8.70
CA PRO A 20 -9.01 -3.70 10.09
C PRO A 20 -9.47 -4.89 10.94
N GLN A 21 -9.89 -6.01 10.34
CA GLN A 21 -10.19 -7.23 11.10
C GLN A 21 -8.93 -7.76 11.82
N ALA A 22 -7.72 -7.37 11.39
CA ALA A 22 -6.49 -7.71 12.09
C ALA A 22 -6.48 -7.27 13.57
N PHE A 23 -7.15 -6.16 13.91
CA PHE A 23 -7.20 -5.64 15.27
C PHE A 23 -8.04 -6.50 16.21
N THR A 24 -9.02 -7.24 15.69
CA THR A 24 -9.85 -8.14 16.53
C THR A 24 -9.09 -9.39 16.94
N PHE A 25 -8.17 -9.89 16.11
CA PHE A 25 -7.38 -11.08 16.39
C PHE A 25 -6.11 -10.81 17.21
N ALA A 26 -5.50 -9.63 17.06
CA ALA A 26 -4.16 -9.35 17.59
C ALA A 26 -4.07 -8.09 18.47
N GLY A 27 -5.16 -7.35 18.68
CA GLY A 27 -5.15 -6.11 19.46
C GLY A 27 -4.19 -5.09 18.84
N LEU A 28 -3.29 -4.51 19.65
CA LEU A 28 -2.32 -3.51 19.20
C LEU A 28 -1.31 -4.05 18.17
N SER A 29 -0.94 -5.34 18.23
CA SER A 29 -0.09 -5.94 17.19
C SER A 29 -0.85 -6.14 15.87
N GLY A 30 -2.17 -5.90 15.86
CA GLY A 30 -3.00 -5.79 14.67
C GLY A 30 -2.51 -4.72 13.68
N PHE A 31 -1.78 -3.69 14.12
CA PHE A 31 -1.16 -2.72 13.19
C PHE A 31 -0.13 -3.38 12.27
N VAL A 32 0.67 -4.31 12.79
CA VAL A 32 1.66 -5.05 12.00
C VAL A 32 0.95 -5.96 11.01
N LEU A 33 -0.07 -6.68 11.46
CA LEU A 33 -0.88 -7.53 10.58
C LEU A 33 -1.61 -6.73 9.49
N PHE A 34 -2.21 -5.60 9.84
CA PHE A 34 -2.81 -4.67 8.89
C PHE A 34 -1.79 -4.23 7.83
N TYR A 35 -0.58 -3.86 8.26
CA TYR A 35 0.50 -3.44 7.37
C TYR A 35 0.82 -4.50 6.32
N PHE A 36 0.85 -5.79 6.69
CA PHE A 36 1.08 -6.86 5.72
C PHE A 36 -0.15 -7.20 4.87
N ILE A 37 -1.33 -7.31 5.47
CA ILE A 37 -2.58 -7.66 4.79
C ILE A 37 -2.93 -6.63 3.72
N VAL A 38 -2.76 -5.34 4.02
CA VAL A 38 -3.08 -4.25 3.10
C VAL A 38 -1.87 -3.85 2.27
N GLY A 39 -0.69 -3.78 2.88
CA GLY A 39 0.51 -3.26 2.22
C GLY A 39 1.08 -4.17 1.13
N ILE A 40 1.03 -5.50 1.28
CA ILE A 40 1.53 -6.41 0.23
C ILE A 40 0.71 -6.26 -1.07
N PRO A 41 -0.63 -6.36 -1.04
CA PRO A 41 -1.45 -6.13 -2.24
C PRO A 41 -1.26 -4.75 -2.86
N GLN A 42 -1.11 -3.71 -2.03
CA GLN A 42 -0.86 -2.35 -2.53
C GLN A 42 0.53 -2.21 -3.16
N LEU A 43 1.57 -2.84 -2.61
CA LEU A 43 2.89 -2.87 -3.20
C LEU A 43 2.89 -3.58 -4.56
N ILE A 44 2.24 -4.74 -4.65
CA ILE A 44 2.12 -5.48 -5.92
C ILE A 44 1.41 -4.61 -6.98
N SER A 45 0.29 -3.98 -6.61
CA SER A 45 -0.42 -3.05 -7.47
C SER A 45 0.45 -1.89 -7.93
N PHE A 46 1.19 -1.28 -7.00
CA PHE A 46 2.10 -0.18 -7.28
C PHE A 46 3.17 -0.60 -8.28
N LEU A 47 3.81 -1.75 -8.06
CA LEU A 47 4.84 -2.29 -8.96
C LEU A 47 4.29 -2.56 -10.37
N ILE A 48 3.10 -3.16 -10.49
CA ILE A 48 2.48 -3.38 -11.81
C ILE A 48 2.19 -2.03 -12.49
N LYS A 49 1.69 -1.06 -11.72
CA LYS A 49 1.39 0.28 -12.24
C LYS A 49 2.63 1.03 -12.69
N LEU A 50 3.82 0.78 -12.16
CA LEU A 50 5.06 1.40 -12.66
C LEU A 50 5.23 1.18 -14.17
N PHE A 51 4.93 -0.02 -14.64
CA PHE A 51 5.06 -0.40 -16.06
C PHE A 51 3.91 0.05 -16.96
N LEU A 52 2.86 0.67 -16.40
CA LEU A 52 1.80 1.27 -17.20
C LEU A 52 2.26 2.62 -17.76
N GLY A 53 2.22 2.80 -19.08
CA GLY A 53 2.62 4.04 -19.78
C GLY A 53 1.72 5.27 -19.55
N LYS A 54 0.96 5.32 -18.45
CA LYS A 54 0.13 6.47 -18.07
C LYS A 54 0.87 7.42 -17.13
N LYS A 55 0.52 8.72 -17.23
CA LYS A 55 0.95 9.76 -16.29
C LYS A 55 0.55 9.35 -14.87
N LYS A 56 1.50 9.40 -13.95
CA LYS A 56 1.28 9.08 -12.53
C LYS A 56 0.65 10.28 -11.82
N SER A 57 -0.29 10.01 -10.91
CA SER A 57 -0.86 11.05 -10.07
C SER A 57 0.12 11.46 -8.96
N VAL A 58 -0.15 12.59 -8.31
CA VAL A 58 0.61 13.03 -7.14
C VAL A 58 0.47 12.02 -5.99
N PHE A 59 -0.73 11.46 -5.79
CA PHE A 59 -0.98 10.45 -4.76
C PHE A 59 -0.18 9.17 -5.00
N TYR A 60 -0.08 8.72 -6.25
CA TYR A 60 0.74 7.58 -6.63
C TYR A 60 2.22 7.81 -6.32
N ILE A 61 2.74 9.00 -6.69
CA ILE A 61 4.14 9.35 -6.45
C ILE A 61 4.43 9.44 -4.94
N ALA A 62 3.56 10.14 -4.19
CA ALA A 62 3.68 10.26 -2.75
C ALA A 62 3.65 8.88 -2.07
N TYR A 63 2.73 8.01 -2.49
CA TYR A 63 2.67 6.63 -2.03
C TYR A 63 3.99 5.89 -2.29
N GLY A 64 4.54 5.97 -3.49
CA GLY A 64 5.83 5.34 -3.84
C GLY A 64 7.00 5.83 -2.99
N ILE A 65 7.13 7.14 -2.80
CA ILE A 65 8.21 7.75 -2.00
C ILE A 65 8.16 7.26 -0.55
N VAL A 66 6.96 7.13 0.00
CA VAL A 66 6.77 6.73 1.39
C VAL A 66 6.90 5.21 1.54
N ILE A 67 6.30 4.41 0.66
CA ILE A 67 6.18 2.96 0.85
C ILE A 67 7.45 2.18 0.49
N ILE A 68 8.16 2.60 -0.57
CA ILE A 68 9.32 1.84 -1.08
C ILE A 68 10.43 1.75 -0.04
N PRO A 69 10.86 2.85 0.63
CA PRO A 69 11.88 2.77 1.67
C PRO A 69 11.48 1.82 2.80
N ILE A 70 10.20 1.80 3.20
CA ILE A 70 9.72 0.92 4.26
C ILE A 70 9.85 -0.54 3.85
N TRP A 71 9.41 -0.91 2.65
CA TRP A 71 9.54 -2.29 2.17
C TRP A 71 10.99 -2.73 2.00
N ILE A 72 11.89 -1.82 1.64
CA ILE A 72 13.33 -2.08 1.63
C ILE A 72 13.81 -2.38 3.04
N ILE A 73 13.48 -1.54 4.03
CA ILE A 73 13.86 -1.75 5.43
C ILE A 73 13.30 -3.06 5.97
N VAL A 74 12.02 -3.37 5.68
CA VAL A 74 11.39 -4.64 6.06
C VAL A 74 12.13 -5.82 5.45
N THR A 75 12.55 -5.73 4.18
CA THR A 75 13.32 -6.78 3.51
C THR A 75 14.68 -6.99 4.17
N VAL A 76 15.39 -5.90 4.47
CA VAL A 76 16.68 -5.95 5.20
C VAL A 76 16.49 -6.60 6.57
N LEU A 77 15.44 -6.22 7.31
CA LEU A 77 15.11 -6.83 8.60
C LEU A 77 14.89 -8.34 8.49
N PHE A 78 14.24 -8.83 7.43
CA PHE A 78 14.05 -10.27 7.23
C PHE A 78 15.35 -11.03 6.88
N ILE A 79 16.30 -10.37 6.20
CA ILE A 79 17.58 -10.97 5.80
C ILE A 79 18.58 -10.96 6.96
N GLU A 80 18.84 -9.79 7.53
CA GLU A 80 19.89 -9.57 8.54
C GLU A 80 19.41 -9.87 9.98
N LYS A 81 18.08 -9.97 10.19
CA LYS A 81 17.42 -10.13 11.51
C LYS A 81 17.74 -9.01 12.51
N ASN A 82 18.43 -7.97 12.06
CA ASN A 82 18.80 -6.80 12.85
C ASN A 82 18.81 -5.57 11.94
N ILE A 83 18.31 -4.46 12.47
CA ILE A 83 18.34 -3.14 11.85
C ILE A 83 18.72 -2.14 12.93
N ASN A 84 19.38 -1.06 12.54
CA ASN A 84 19.70 0.00 13.50
C ASN A 84 18.43 0.68 14.03
N ASP A 85 18.56 1.37 15.17
CA ASP A 85 17.45 2.06 15.83
C ASP A 85 16.77 3.09 14.91
N PHE A 86 17.55 3.75 14.05
CA PHE A 86 17.03 4.71 13.08
C PHE A 86 16.00 4.07 12.13
N PHE A 87 16.32 2.93 11.53
CA PHE A 87 15.38 2.17 10.70
C PHE A 87 14.22 1.60 11.52
N GLY A 88 14.46 1.19 12.76
CA GLY A 88 13.40 0.81 13.70
C GLY A 88 12.38 1.93 13.93
N TYR A 89 12.83 3.17 14.14
CA TYR A 89 11.94 4.33 14.32
C TYR A 89 11.15 4.64 13.05
N ILE A 90 11.76 4.50 11.86
CA ILE A 90 11.04 4.68 10.59
C ILE A 90 9.93 3.64 10.43
N LEU A 91 10.19 2.37 10.75
CA LEU A 91 9.17 1.32 10.73
C LEU A 91 8.05 1.59 11.74
N MET A 92 8.37 2.05 12.95
CA MET A 92 7.33 2.36 13.93
C MET A 92 6.48 3.57 13.52
N ALA A 93 7.11 4.61 12.97
CA ALA A 93 6.38 5.76 12.42
C ALA A 93 5.47 5.34 11.25
N SER A 94 5.88 4.35 10.45
CA SER A 94 5.08 3.90 9.32
C SER A 94 3.77 3.25 9.72
N LEU A 95 3.72 2.55 10.85
CA LEU A 95 2.47 1.97 11.36
C LEU A 95 1.39 3.03 11.59
N LEU A 96 1.78 4.28 11.94
CA LEU A 96 0.85 5.36 12.22
C LEU A 96 0.25 5.98 10.96
N TYR A 97 1.06 6.25 9.93
CA TYR A 97 0.55 6.86 8.69
C TYR A 97 0.05 5.83 7.66
N SER A 98 0.39 4.54 7.82
CA SER A 98 0.01 3.49 6.86
C SER A 98 -1.50 3.39 6.59
N PRO A 99 -2.41 3.49 7.58
CA PRO A 99 -3.84 3.48 7.30
C PRO A 99 -4.29 4.65 6.40
N VAL A 100 -3.74 5.85 6.64
CA VAL A 100 -4.04 7.05 5.85
C VAL A 100 -3.51 6.88 4.42
N MET A 101 -2.26 6.41 4.28
CA MET A 101 -1.66 6.14 2.97
C MET A 101 -2.39 5.04 2.21
N ALA A 102 -2.85 4.01 2.90
CA ALA A 102 -3.64 2.94 2.30
C ALA A 102 -4.96 3.47 1.73
N ALA A 103 -5.67 4.33 2.48
CA ALA A 103 -6.90 4.97 2.00
C ALA A 103 -6.63 5.88 0.80
N ALA A 104 -5.56 6.70 0.85
CA ALA A 104 -5.15 7.54 -0.26
C ALA A 104 -4.82 6.73 -1.52
N TYR A 105 -4.18 5.56 -1.37
CA TYR A 105 -3.87 4.68 -2.49
C TYR A 105 -5.13 4.06 -3.12
N VAL A 106 -6.10 3.63 -2.30
CA VAL A 106 -7.40 3.13 -2.80
C VAL A 106 -8.14 4.24 -3.56
N TYR A 107 -8.10 5.48 -3.06
CA TYR A 107 -8.68 6.64 -3.74
C TYR A 107 -7.99 6.91 -5.10
N ASP A 108 -6.67 6.77 -5.19
CA ASP A 108 -5.94 6.86 -6.45
C ASP A 108 -6.36 5.75 -7.44
N CYS A 109 -6.54 4.51 -6.96
CA CYS A 109 -7.08 3.41 -7.76
C CYS A 109 -8.48 3.73 -8.29
N TYR A 110 -9.36 4.28 -7.45
CA TYR A 110 -10.70 4.70 -7.84
C TYR A 110 -10.67 5.79 -8.91
N SER A 111 -9.90 6.86 -8.69
CA SER A 111 -9.76 7.97 -9.63
C SER A 111 -9.24 7.48 -10.99
N THR A 112 -8.28 6.55 -10.96
CA THR A 112 -7.75 5.92 -12.17
C THR A 112 -8.84 5.09 -12.86
N TYR A 113 -9.59 4.28 -12.11
CA TYR A 113 -10.69 3.47 -12.64
C TYR A 113 -11.81 4.32 -13.27
N GLU A 114 -12.25 5.39 -12.60
CA GLU A 114 -13.27 6.31 -13.09
C GLU A 114 -12.84 6.96 -14.41
N SER A 115 -11.59 7.43 -14.50
CA SER A 115 -11.06 8.01 -15.76
C SER A 115 -11.13 7.03 -16.95
N TYR A 116 -11.09 5.72 -16.69
CA TYR A 116 -11.21 4.68 -17.72
C TYR A 116 -12.67 4.39 -18.11
N GLN A 117 -13.64 4.70 -17.25
CA GLN A 117 -15.07 4.64 -17.56
C GLN A 117 -15.57 5.88 -18.31
N SER A 118 -15.03 7.07 -18.03
CA SER A 118 -15.46 8.32 -18.68
C SER A 118 -14.84 8.56 -20.07
N SER A 119 -13.85 7.76 -20.48
CA SER A 119 -13.25 7.82 -21.84
C SER A 119 -14.04 7.01 -22.88
N PHE A 120 -15.37 7.01 -22.77
CA PHE A 120 -16.35 6.37 -23.68
C PHE A 120 -17.41 7.39 -24.05
#